data_AF-A0A2S6QTL8-F1
#
_entry.id   AF-A0A2S6QTL8-F1
#
_cell.length_a   1.000
_cell.length_b   1.000
_cell.length_c   1.000
_cell.angle_alpha   90.00
_cell.angle_beta   90.00
_cell.angle_gamma   90.00
#
_symmetry.space_group_name_H-M   'P 1'
#
loop_
_entity.id
_entity.type
_entity.pdbx_description
1 polymer ?
#
loop_
_entity_poly.entity_id
_entity_poly.type
_entity_poly.pdbx_seq_one_letter_code
_entity_poly.pdbx_strand_id
1 'polypeptide(L)'
;MMRFLTIFIIIFSITGTVWSMWLSNELKNEELKLKIVKNKIIEIDEKIRLVDAEWSYLTNAKNIEFLNNKYLKLKPLPLKDISFIKSKNTITSKNIDNINPILKEIN
;
A
#
# COMPACT_ATOMS: atom_id res chain seq x y z
N MET A 1 35.41 -60.53 -15.45
CA MET A 1 34.84 -59.30 -16.07
C MET A 1 33.33 -59.18 -15.86
N MET A 2 32.51 -60.17 -16.27
CA MET A 2 31.03 -60.11 -16.12
C MET A 2 30.49 -59.98 -14.68
N ARG A 3 31.15 -60.60 -13.69
CA ARG A 3 30.78 -60.47 -12.26
C ARG A 3 30.97 -59.06 -11.70
N PHE A 4 31.98 -58.32 -12.15
CA PHE A 4 32.20 -56.95 -11.69
C PHE A 4 31.17 -55.98 -12.29
N LEU A 5 30.79 -56.19 -13.55
CA LEU A 5 29.82 -55.35 -14.25
C LEU A 5 28.41 -55.50 -13.64
N THR A 6 28.02 -56.72 -13.27
CA THR A 6 26.75 -56.98 -12.57
C THR A 6 26.70 -56.34 -11.18
N ILE A 7 27.78 -56.43 -10.40
CA ILE A 7 27.89 -55.75 -9.09
C ILE A 7 27.83 -54.22 -9.24
N PHE A 8 28.51 -53.68 -10.24
CA PHE A 8 28.48 -52.25 -10.54
C PHE A 8 27.06 -51.75 -10.87
N ILE A 9 26.33 -52.48 -11.70
CA ILE A 9 24.93 -52.16 -12.05
C ILE A 9 24.04 -52.16 -10.81
N ILE A 10 24.20 -53.14 -9.93
CA ILE A 10 23.41 -53.24 -8.68
C ILE A 10 23.68 -52.04 -7.78
N ILE A 11 24.95 -51.70 -7.55
CA ILE A 11 25.33 -50.55 -6.73
C ILE A 11 24.79 -49.25 -7.34
N PHE A 12 24.98 -49.05 -8.64
CA PHE A 12 24.48 -47.86 -9.33
C PHE A 12 22.97 -47.71 -9.21
N SER A 13 22.22 -48.81 -9.38
CA SER A 13 20.76 -48.84 -9.25
C SER A 13 20.30 -48.48 -7.83
N ILE A 14 20.95 -49.02 -6.80
CA ILE A 14 20.63 -48.72 -5.40
C ILE A 14 20.98 -47.26 -5.07
N THR A 15 22.13 -46.77 -5.52
CA THR A 15 22.52 -45.36 -5.27
C THR A 15 21.59 -44.37 -5.98
N GLY A 16 21.14 -44.68 -7.19
CA GLY A 16 20.22 -43.82 -7.94
C GLY A 16 18.85 -43.70 -7.29
N THR A 17 18.32 -44.80 -6.74
CA THR A 17 17.01 -44.78 -6.06
C THR A 17 17.06 -44.01 -4.74
N VAL A 18 18.11 -44.20 -3.94
CA VAL A 18 18.30 -43.46 -2.68
C VAL A 18 18.48 -41.96 -2.94
N TRP A 19 19.28 -41.60 -3.95
CA TRP A 19 19.48 -40.20 -4.33
C TRP A 19 18.17 -39.55 -4.79
N SER A 20 17.40 -40.24 -5.63
CA SER A 20 16.10 -39.77 -6.11
C SER A 20 15.11 -39.57 -4.97
N MET A 21 15.10 -40.48 -4.00
CA MET A 21 14.20 -40.41 -2.84
C MET A 21 14.57 -39.24 -1.91
N TRP A 22 15.86 -39.01 -1.66
CA TRP A 22 16.33 -37.86 -0.88
C TRP A 22 15.96 -36.54 -1.55
N LEU A 23 16.23 -36.41 -2.85
CA LEU A 23 15.89 -35.22 -3.63
C LEU A 23 14.37 -34.97 -3.66
N SER A 24 13.56 -36.02 -3.82
CA SER A 24 12.10 -35.90 -3.78
C SER A 24 11.59 -35.41 -2.43
N ASN A 25 12.22 -35.84 -1.33
CA ASN A 25 11.82 -35.40 0.00
C ASN A 25 12.13 -33.91 0.22
N GLU A 26 13.29 -33.43 -0.23
CA GLU A 26 13.65 -32.02 -0.13
C GLU A 26 12.71 -31.16 -0.99
N LEU A 27 12.42 -31.60 -2.22
CA LEU A 27 11.47 -30.91 -3.11
C LEU A 27 10.08 -30.81 -2.48
N LYS A 28 9.59 -31.88 -1.85
CA LYS A 28 8.28 -31.85 -1.13
C LYS A 28 8.27 -30.83 -0.01
N ASN A 29 9.36 -30.72 0.75
CA ASN A 29 9.47 -29.74 1.84
C ASN A 29 9.40 -28.30 1.29
N GLU A 30 10.12 -28.02 0.21
CA GLU A 30 10.09 -26.71 -0.45
C GLU A 30 8.73 -26.42 -1.11
N GLU A 31 8.08 -27.41 -1.70
CA GLU A 31 6.71 -27.26 -2.23
C GLU A 31 5.69 -26.91 -1.12
N LEU A 32 5.82 -27.51 0.07
CA LEU A 32 4.98 -27.17 1.21
C LEU A 32 5.21 -25.73 1.69
N LYS A 33 6.47 -25.31 1.80
CA LYS A 33 6.82 -23.92 2.14
C LYS A 33 6.25 -22.95 1.11
N LEU A 34 6.42 -23.25 -0.18
CA LEU A 34 5.88 -22.45 -1.28
C LEU A 34 4.35 -22.34 -1.20
N LYS A 35 3.66 -23.45 -0.90
CA LYS A 35 2.21 -23.48 -0.74
C LYS A 35 1.74 -22.60 0.42
N ILE A 36 2.45 -22.64 1.56
CA ILE A 36 2.16 -21.78 2.71
C ILE A 36 2.30 -20.30 2.33
N VAL A 37 3.38 -19.93 1.64
CA VAL A 37 3.60 -18.55 1.22
C VAL A 37 2.53 -18.09 0.23
N LYS A 38 2.19 -18.92 -0.77
CA LYS A 38 1.10 -18.60 -1.72
C LYS A 38 -0.24 -18.39 -1.02
N ASN A 39 -0.58 -19.24 -0.05
CA ASN A 39 -1.80 -19.08 0.71
C ASN A 39 -1.81 -17.78 1.52
N LYS A 40 -0.69 -17.40 2.14
CA LYS A 40 -0.56 -16.11 2.84
C LYS A 40 -0.74 -14.92 1.89
N ILE A 41 -0.21 -15.01 0.67
CA ILE A 41 -0.37 -13.96 -0.34
C ILE A 41 -1.85 -13.81 -0.70
N ILE A 42 -2.56 -14.92 -0.95
CA ILE A 42 -4.01 -14.90 -1.26
C ILE A 42 -4.79 -14.28 -0.10
N GLU A 43 -4.51 -14.66 1.14
CA GLU A 43 -5.17 -14.11 2.33
C GLU A 43 -4.96 -12.59 2.46
N ILE A 44 -3.75 -12.11 2.18
CA ILE A 44 -3.44 -10.67 2.21
C ILE A 44 -4.16 -9.94 1.08
N ASP A 45 -4.17 -10.50 -0.13
CA ASP A 45 -4.84 -9.90 -1.29
C ASP A 45 -6.34 -9.75 -1.06
N GLU A 46 -6.98 -10.74 -0.44
CA GLU A 46 -8.39 -10.65 -0.04
C GLU A 46 -8.64 -9.54 0.98
N LYS A 47 -7.74 -9.38 1.97
CA LYS A 47 -7.84 -8.28 2.96
C LYS A 47 -7.67 -6.91 2.31
N ILE A 48 -6.72 -6.78 1.39
CA ILE A 48 -6.52 -5.52 0.64
C ILE A 48 -7.78 -5.19 -0.15
N ARG A 49 -8.33 -6.15 -0.90
CA ARG A 49 -9.56 -5.94 -1.68
C ARG A 49 -10.74 -5.52 -0.80
N LEU A 50 -10.86 -6.08 0.40
CA LEU A 50 -11.89 -5.70 1.36
C LEU A 50 -11.69 -4.26 1.83
N VAL A 51 -10.46 -3.89 2.22
CA VAL A 51 -10.13 -2.51 2.62
C VAL A 51 -10.36 -1.52 1.49
N ASP A 52 -10.01 -1.86 0.26
CA ASP A 52 -10.26 -1.00 -0.91
C ASP A 52 -11.76 -0.78 -1.13
N ALA A 53 -12.58 -1.82 -0.96
CA ALA A 53 -14.03 -1.73 -1.04
C ALA A 53 -14.61 -0.86 0.09
N GLU A 54 -14.14 -1.04 1.32
CA GLU A 54 -14.54 -0.21 2.47
C GLU A 54 -14.15 1.25 2.26
N TRP A 55 -12.92 1.49 1.80
CA TRP A 55 -12.43 2.83 1.50
C TRP A 55 -13.24 3.48 0.38
N SER A 56 -13.52 2.76 -0.70
CA SER A 56 -14.37 3.24 -1.79
C SER A 56 -15.78 3.55 -1.30
N TYR A 57 -16.33 2.74 -0.40
CA TYR A 57 -17.63 3.00 0.21
C TYR A 57 -17.62 4.28 1.04
N LEU A 58 -16.62 4.47 1.90
CA LEU A 58 -16.51 5.63 2.79
C LEU A 58 -16.24 6.92 2.03
N THR A 59 -15.46 6.86 0.94
CA THR A 59 -15.09 8.04 0.14
C THR A 59 -16.12 8.44 -0.89
N ASN A 60 -17.15 7.63 -1.12
CA ASN A 60 -18.23 7.97 -2.04
C ASN A 60 -19.04 9.16 -1.49
N ALA A 61 -19.15 10.24 -2.27
CA ALA A 61 -19.84 11.47 -1.89
C ALA A 61 -21.26 11.23 -1.36
N LYS A 62 -22.03 10.31 -1.98
CA LYS A 62 -23.38 9.96 -1.53
C LYS A 62 -23.39 9.35 -0.13
N ASN A 63 -22.40 8.50 0.16
CA ASN A 63 -22.27 7.84 1.45
C ASN A 63 -21.73 8.80 2.50
N ILE A 64 -20.81 9.70 2.14
CA ILE A 64 -20.34 10.79 3.02
C ILE A 64 -21.51 11.68 3.42
N GLU A 65 -22.36 12.07 2.48
CA GLU A 65 -23.55 12.87 2.76
C GLU A 65 -24.52 12.13 3.70
N PHE A 66 -24.78 10.85 3.43
CA PHE A 66 -25.59 10.01 4.31
C PHE A 66 -25.01 9.91 5.72
N LEU A 67 -23.71 9.64 5.85
CA LEU A 67 -23.02 9.52 7.14
C LEU A 67 -22.99 10.85 7.88
N ASN A 68 -22.80 11.96 7.16
CA ASN A 68 -22.84 13.29 7.75
C ASN A 68 -24.23 13.61 8.30
N ASN A 69 -25.28 13.39 7.51
CA ASN A 69 -26.64 13.68 7.91
C ASN A 69 -27.11 12.78 9.07
N LYS A 70 -26.69 11.51 9.08
CA LYS A 70 -27.13 10.53 10.08
C LYS A 70 -26.35 10.65 11.40
N TYR A 71 -25.04 10.89 11.36
CA TYR A 71 -24.18 10.75 12.55
C TYR A 71 -23.40 12.01 12.93
N LEU A 72 -22.80 12.73 11.98
CA LEU A 72 -21.84 13.79 12.31
C LEU A 72 -22.47 15.20 12.41
N LYS A 73 -23.60 15.44 11.73
CA LYS A 73 -24.33 16.72 11.68
C LYS A 73 -23.41 17.92 11.35
N LEU A 74 -22.40 17.72 10.51
CA LEU A 74 -21.44 18.76 10.17
C LEU A 74 -22.12 19.80 9.28
N LYS A 75 -21.92 21.07 9.62
CA LYS A 75 -22.32 22.17 8.76
C LYS A 75 -21.28 22.32 7.65
N PRO A 76 -21.70 22.52 6.39
CA PRO A 76 -20.75 22.74 5.30
C PRO A 76 -19.92 23.98 5.60
N LEU A 77 -18.59 23.83 5.56
CA LEU A 77 -17.70 24.98 5.61
C LEU A 77 -17.84 25.70 4.26
N PRO A 78 -18.16 27.01 4.22
CA PRO A 78 -18.24 27.73 2.96
C PRO A 78 -16.89 27.63 2.26
N LEU A 79 -16.88 27.12 1.03
CA LEU A 79 -15.70 27.09 0.18
C LEU A 79 -15.32 28.54 -0.10
N LYS A 80 -14.38 29.09 0.68
CA LYS A 80 -13.71 30.34 0.32
C LYS A 80 -12.78 30.03 -0.82
N ASP A 81 -13.13 30.48 -2.01
CA ASP A 81 -12.19 30.48 -3.12
C ASP A 81 -10.90 31.17 -2.69
N ILE A 82 -9.77 30.55 -3.04
CA ILE A 82 -8.42 31.11 -2.91
C ILE A 82 -8.29 32.50 -3.58
N SER A 83 -9.20 32.87 -4.48
CA SER A 83 -9.33 34.22 -5.03
C SER A 83 -9.64 35.28 -3.96
N PHE A 84 -10.39 34.94 -2.90
CA PHE A 84 -10.68 35.84 -1.77
C PHE A 84 -9.48 36.07 -0.84
N ILE A 85 -8.48 35.18 -0.87
CA ILE A 85 -7.27 35.35 -0.06
C ILE A 85 -6.36 36.41 -0.70
N LYS A 86 -6.37 36.53 -2.04
CA LYS A 86 -5.52 37.48 -2.78
C LYS A 86 -5.86 38.95 -2.50
N SER A 87 -7.12 39.28 -2.19
CA SER A 87 -7.55 40.67 -1.91
C SER A 87 -7.21 41.16 -0.50
N LYS A 88 -6.90 40.26 0.45
CA LYS A 88 -6.56 40.68 1.81
C LYS A 88 -5.16 41.31 1.90
N ASN A 89 -4.25 40.88 1.03
CA ASN A 89 -2.86 41.37 1.01
C ASN A 89 -2.73 42.77 0.39
N THR A 90 -3.70 43.20 -0.43
CA THR A 90 -3.70 44.55 -1.02
C THR A 90 -4.16 45.62 -0.02
N ILE A 91 -5.01 45.27 0.94
CA ILE A 91 -5.47 46.20 1.99
C ILE A 91 -4.34 46.49 2.99
N THR A 92 -3.52 45.49 3.31
CA THR A 92 -2.35 45.66 4.19
C THR A 92 -1.22 46.44 3.50
N SER A 93 -0.99 46.24 2.20
CA SER A 93 0.01 47.00 1.43
C SER A 93 -0.36 48.48 1.31
N LYS A 94 -1.64 48.81 1.06
CA LYS A 94 -2.07 50.21 0.89
C LYS A 94 -1.94 51.06 2.16
N ASN A 95 -1.98 50.43 3.34
CA ASN A 95 -1.80 51.13 4.62
C ASN A 95 -0.31 51.44 4.89
N ILE A 96 0.61 50.56 4.47
CA ILE A 96 2.05 50.74 4.67
C ILE A 96 2.60 51.90 3.82
N ASP A 97 2.09 52.06 2.60
CA ASP A 97 2.50 53.14 1.69
C ASP A 97 2.08 54.53 2.19
N ASN A 98 1.05 54.62 3.04
CA ASN A 98 0.55 55.88 3.61
C ASN A 98 1.28 56.30 4.91
N ILE A 99 2.09 55.42 5.50
CA ILE A 99 2.89 55.71 6.71
C ILE A 99 4.26 56.29 6.35
N ASN A 100 4.77 55.98 5.15
CA ASN A 100 6.08 56.43 4.68
C ASN A 100 6.26 57.95 4.49
N PRO A 101 5.26 58.76 4.06
CA PRO A 101 5.46 60.21 3.96
C PRO A 101 5.49 60.90 5.34
N ILE A 102 4.83 60.32 6.36
CA ILE A 102 4.72 60.93 7.70
C ILE A 102 6.07 60.83 8.45
N LEU A 103 6.85 59.78 8.21
CA LEU A 103 8.14 59.58 8.87
C LEU A 103 9.29 60.40 8.26
N LYS A 104 9.09 61.03 7.10
CA LYS A 104 10.12 61.81 6.41
C LYS A 104 10.19 63.27 6.83
N GLU A 105 9.18 63.77 7.56
CA GLU A 105 9.13 65.15 8.08
C GLU A 105 9.70 65.28 9.52
N ILE A 106 10.08 64.17 10.17
CA ILE A 106 10.49 64.14 11.58
C ILE A 106 12.02 64.01 11.75
N ASN A 107 12.81 64.10 10.66
CA ASN A 107 14.27 64.00 10.73
C ASN A 107 14.97 65.19 10.08
#